data_AF-A0A7C6A7X0-F1
#
_entry.id   AF-A0A7C6A7X0-F1
#
_cell.length_a   1.000
_cell.length_b   1.000
_cell.length_c   1.000
_cell.angle_alpha   90.00
_cell.angle_beta   90.00
_cell.angle_gamma   90.00
#
_symmetry.space_group_name_H-M   'P 1'
#
loop_
_entity.id
_entity.type
_entity.pdbx_description
1 polymer ?
#
loop_
_entity_poly.entity_id
_entity_poly.type
_entity_poly.pdbx_seq_one_letter_code
_entity_poly.pdbx_strand_id
1 'polypeptide(L)'
;AENIVSIVDYMGKINQVLETSSKNAKSVIETTENISMKINSNREHIMKLNESSSKIGEIIDVINEITDQTSLLSLNAAIEAARAGEHGRGFAVVADEIRKLAENTLNATNEISNHIKTVQNDAKTVIDANTQVGELVVQNKEIVEQSISAFLDVTNHINQANNMINNIASAVEEQSKLIGDINQRMQTITDHLKNASNSVDQISANTAEFAKKAENGFKMLEKVNSGHYLDKIYEIAQIGKEKIEAVFKDAVTKGIITSSDLWDRNYIPIPNTKPQKYETRFTQFIKDYIQPIEDELLAKDPNFSTAVLVDNNGYLAAHNSKYNKPLTGDYQTDLKGNRSKRLLNDPISLASARSTQPVYVQIYPRDTGEIMYRLSVPIMFEGKHWGALRIGFNI
;
A
#
# COMPACT_ATOMS: atom_id res chain seq x y z
N ALA A 1 -18.93 5.75 -13.11
CA ALA A 1 -19.81 6.71 -13.80
C ALA A 1 -20.81 7.35 -12.83
N GLU A 2 -21.64 6.57 -12.12
CA GLU A 2 -22.65 7.12 -11.16
C GLU A 2 -22.05 8.10 -10.14
N ASN A 3 -20.94 7.76 -9.50
CA ASN A 3 -20.29 8.64 -8.52
C ASN A 3 -19.87 10.00 -9.11
N ILE A 4 -19.42 10.04 -10.37
CA ILE A 4 -19.00 11.29 -11.04
C ILE A 4 -20.23 12.15 -11.34
N VAL A 5 -21.30 11.55 -11.85
CA VAL A 5 -22.57 12.25 -12.13
C VAL A 5 -23.15 12.84 -10.85
N SER A 6 -23.13 12.08 -9.75
CA SER A 6 -23.60 12.58 -8.45
C SER A 6 -22.77 13.76 -7.96
N ILE A 7 -21.44 13.74 -8.10
CA ILE A 7 -20.59 14.84 -7.65
C ILE A 7 -20.85 16.11 -8.48
N VAL A 8 -21.04 15.99 -9.80
CA VAL A 8 -21.38 17.13 -10.67
C VAL A 8 -22.72 17.75 -10.26
N ASP A 9 -23.74 16.93 -9.97
CA ASP A 9 -25.04 17.41 -9.47
C ASP A 9 -24.90 18.16 -8.12
N TYR A 10 -24.09 17.62 -7.19
CA TYR A 10 -23.80 18.30 -5.94
C TYR A 10 -23.09 19.65 -6.16
N MET A 11 -22.12 19.73 -7.08
CA MET A 11 -21.47 21.00 -7.42
C MET A 11 -22.43 22.02 -8.03
N GLY A 12 -23.36 21.57 -8.88
CA GLY A 12 -24.44 22.41 -9.41
C GLY A 12 -25.30 23.00 -8.29
N LYS A 13 -25.71 22.18 -7.32
CA LYS A 13 -26.46 22.65 -6.13
C LYS A 13 -25.70 23.67 -5.31
N ILE A 14 -24.39 23.46 -5.09
CA ILE A 14 -23.57 24.42 -4.32
C ILE A 14 -23.46 25.76 -5.07
N ASN A 15 -23.24 25.73 -6.39
CA ASN A 15 -23.23 26.96 -7.20
C ASN A 15 -24.55 27.72 -7.10
N GLN A 16 -25.68 27.03 -7.17
CA GLN A 16 -27.00 27.67 -7.02
C GLN A 16 -27.18 28.34 -5.63
N VAL A 17 -26.70 27.68 -4.57
CA VAL A 17 -26.72 28.24 -3.21
C VAL A 17 -25.82 29.47 -3.11
N LEU A 18 -24.64 29.46 -3.73
CA LEU A 18 -23.72 30.60 -3.74
C LEU A 18 -24.26 31.79 -4.53
N GLU A 19 -24.88 31.56 -5.69
CA GLU A 19 -25.54 32.62 -6.46
C GLU A 19 -26.66 33.28 -5.65
N THR A 20 -27.49 32.46 -4.99
CA THR A 20 -28.57 32.95 -4.12
C THR A 20 -28.00 33.72 -2.93
N SER A 21 -26.94 33.22 -2.32
CA SER A 21 -26.28 33.87 -1.17
C SER A 21 -25.64 35.21 -1.56
N SER A 22 -24.99 35.27 -2.72
CA SER A 22 -24.42 36.50 -3.27
C SER A 22 -25.50 37.54 -3.60
N LYS A 23 -26.63 37.11 -4.18
CA LYS A 23 -27.80 37.97 -4.39
C LYS A 23 -28.36 38.51 -3.08
N ASN A 24 -28.50 37.66 -2.06
CA ASN A 24 -28.99 38.08 -0.75
C ASN A 24 -28.04 39.08 -0.09
N ALA A 25 -26.73 38.84 -0.16
CA ALA A 25 -25.72 39.77 0.37
C ALA A 25 -25.79 41.15 -0.29
N LYS A 26 -25.98 41.21 -1.62
CA LYS A 26 -26.20 42.48 -2.34
C LYS A 26 -27.46 43.20 -1.86
N SER A 27 -28.55 42.47 -1.65
CA SER A 27 -29.79 43.04 -1.11
C SER A 27 -29.62 43.58 0.31
N VAL A 28 -28.77 42.95 1.14
CA VAL A 28 -28.42 43.47 2.47
C VAL A 28 -27.64 44.78 2.36
N ILE A 29 -26.70 44.92 1.41
CA ILE A 29 -25.99 46.19 1.17
C ILE A 29 -26.98 47.30 0.80
N GLU A 30 -27.88 47.06 -0.16
CA GLU A 30 -28.91 48.05 -0.55
C GLU A 30 -29.80 48.45 0.64
N THR A 31 -30.17 47.47 1.48
CA THR A 31 -30.97 47.74 2.69
C THR A 31 -30.18 48.58 3.70
N THR A 32 -28.89 48.29 3.86
CA THR A 32 -27.98 49.00 4.76
C THR A 32 -27.76 50.45 4.33
N GLU A 33 -27.64 50.69 3.03
CA GLU A 33 -27.59 52.06 2.45
C GLU A 33 -28.89 52.83 2.71
N ASN A 34 -30.04 52.18 2.55
CA ASN A 34 -31.33 52.78 2.88
C ASN A 34 -31.46 53.12 4.37
N ILE A 35 -30.95 52.26 5.26
CA ILE A 35 -30.92 52.53 6.70
C ILE A 35 -30.01 53.74 6.99
N SER A 36 -28.83 53.82 6.38
CA SER A 36 -27.92 54.95 6.52
C SER A 36 -28.57 56.28 6.12
N MET A 37 -29.28 56.31 4.99
CA MET A 37 -30.05 57.48 4.55
C MET A 37 -31.13 57.88 5.56
N LYS A 38 -31.88 56.90 6.10
CA LYS A 38 -32.92 57.16 7.11
C LYS A 38 -32.36 57.66 8.43
N ILE A 39 -31.20 57.17 8.87
CA ILE A 39 -30.52 57.65 10.08
C ILE A 39 -30.11 59.12 9.91
N ASN A 40 -29.54 59.47 8.76
CA ASN A 40 -29.15 60.86 8.47
C ASN A 40 -30.37 61.79 8.45
N SER A 41 -31.46 61.39 7.80
CA SER A 41 -32.71 62.16 7.81
C SER A 41 -33.29 62.29 9.22
N ASN A 42 -33.28 61.22 10.02
CA ASN A 42 -33.74 61.27 11.41
C ASN A 42 -32.89 62.22 12.26
N ARG A 43 -31.57 62.20 12.07
CA ARG A 43 -30.64 63.13 12.74
C ARG A 43 -30.99 64.59 12.40
N GLU A 44 -31.25 64.92 11.15
CA GLU A 44 -31.68 66.27 10.75
C GLU A 44 -33.00 66.69 11.42
N HIS A 45 -33.99 65.80 11.47
CA HIS A 45 -35.27 66.09 12.12
C HIS A 45 -35.10 66.36 13.62
N ILE A 46 -34.25 65.59 14.31
CA ILE A 46 -34.01 65.78 15.75
C ILE A 46 -33.20 67.05 16.02
N MET A 47 -32.26 67.41 15.15
CA MET A 47 -31.57 68.70 15.26
C MET A 47 -32.54 69.87 15.14
N LYS A 48 -33.51 69.81 14.21
CA LYS A 48 -34.58 70.83 14.08
C LYS A 48 -35.50 70.87 15.29
N LEU A 49 -35.81 69.71 15.89
CA LEU A 49 -36.59 69.62 17.12
C LEU A 49 -35.85 70.28 18.29
N ASN A 50 -34.55 70.01 18.43
CA ASN A 50 -33.72 70.59 19.47
C ASN A 50 -33.59 72.12 19.31
N GLU A 51 -33.42 72.62 18.08
CA GLU A 51 -33.41 74.05 17.78
C GLU A 51 -34.75 74.71 18.13
N SER A 52 -35.87 74.10 17.73
CA SER A 52 -37.22 74.58 18.07
C SER A 52 -37.45 74.60 19.58
N SER A 53 -36.99 73.56 20.29
CA SER A 53 -37.10 73.48 21.75
C SER A 53 -36.26 74.54 22.45
N SER A 54 -35.07 74.86 21.93
CA SER A 54 -34.24 75.98 22.40
C SER A 54 -34.96 77.32 22.26
N LYS A 55 -35.58 77.58 21.11
CA LYS A 55 -36.37 78.80 20.87
C LYS A 55 -37.57 78.91 21.81
N ILE A 56 -38.24 77.79 22.13
CA ILE A 56 -39.31 77.80 23.14
C ILE A 56 -38.75 78.12 24.52
N GLY A 57 -37.58 77.59 24.87
CA GLY A 57 -36.87 77.95 26.11
C GLY A 57 -36.64 79.45 26.24
N GLU A 58 -36.12 80.09 25.18
CA GLU A 58 -35.93 81.56 25.14
C GLU A 58 -37.24 82.33 25.31
N ILE A 59 -38.34 81.87 24.72
CA ILE A 59 -39.68 82.49 24.89
C ILE A 59 -40.16 82.35 26.33
N ILE A 60 -39.94 81.19 26.97
CA ILE A 60 -40.32 80.96 28.36
C ILE A 60 -39.54 81.87 29.31
N ASP A 61 -38.25 82.11 29.04
CA ASP A 61 -37.44 83.06 29.82
C ASP A 61 -38.01 84.49 29.73
N VAL A 62 -38.44 84.93 28.55
CA VAL A 62 -39.11 86.23 28.36
C VAL A 62 -40.46 86.28 29.10
N ILE A 63 -41.26 85.21 29.09
CA ILE A 63 -42.54 85.18 29.82
C ILE A 63 -42.28 85.24 31.33
N ASN A 64 -41.27 84.54 31.84
CA ASN A 64 -40.86 84.64 33.24
C ASN A 64 -40.50 86.08 33.62
N GLU A 65 -39.71 86.77 32.78
CA GLU A 65 -39.34 88.18 32.99
C GLU A 65 -40.58 89.09 33.02
N ILE A 66 -41.52 88.93 32.07
CA ILE A 66 -42.78 89.69 32.04
C ILE A 66 -43.64 89.39 33.28
N THR A 67 -43.66 88.13 33.72
CA THR A 67 -44.45 87.68 34.88
C THR A 67 -43.89 88.27 36.17
N ASP A 68 -42.57 88.30 36.34
CA ASP A 68 -41.88 88.94 37.46
C ASP A 68 -42.14 90.45 37.49
N GLN A 69 -42.06 91.13 36.33
CA GLN A 69 -42.41 92.55 36.21
C GLN A 69 -43.88 92.81 36.57
N THR A 70 -44.79 91.93 36.13
CA THR A 70 -46.23 92.04 36.42
C THR A 70 -46.51 91.83 37.91
N SER A 71 -45.83 90.86 38.54
CA SER A 71 -45.90 90.62 39.98
C SER A 71 -45.43 91.85 40.77
N LEU A 72 -44.29 92.43 40.40
CA LEU A 72 -43.78 93.67 41.00
C LEU A 72 -44.74 94.86 40.80
N LEU A 73 -45.31 95.02 39.61
CA LEU A 73 -46.26 96.08 39.31
C LEU A 73 -47.54 95.94 40.14
N SER A 74 -48.05 94.71 40.28
CA SER A 74 -49.22 94.40 41.10
C SER A 74 -48.97 94.65 42.60
N LEU A 75 -47.76 94.34 43.08
CA LEU A 75 -47.34 94.64 44.44
C LEU A 75 -47.32 96.16 44.70
N ASN A 76 -46.75 96.93 43.78
CA ASN A 76 -46.76 98.40 43.86
C ASN A 76 -48.18 98.96 43.86
N ALA A 77 -49.08 98.41 43.03
CA ALA A 77 -50.49 98.80 43.00
C ALA A 77 -51.22 98.44 44.31
N ALA A 78 -50.93 97.28 44.91
CA ALA A 78 -51.48 96.89 46.20
C ALA A 78 -51.01 97.82 47.34
N ILE A 79 -49.73 98.22 47.33
CA ILE A 79 -49.17 99.20 48.28
C ILE A 79 -49.89 100.55 48.16
N GLU A 80 -50.05 101.07 46.94
CA GLU A 80 -50.69 102.38 46.74
C GLU A 80 -52.20 102.34 47.02
N ALA A 81 -52.87 101.22 46.74
CA ALA A 81 -54.25 100.98 47.11
C ALA A 81 -54.45 100.95 48.63
N ALA A 82 -53.52 100.32 49.38
CA ALA A 82 -53.53 100.36 50.84
C ALA A 82 -53.31 101.79 51.38
N ARG A 83 -52.49 102.58 50.69
CA ARG A 83 -52.19 103.99 51.02
C ARG A 83 -53.40 104.91 50.85
N ALA A 84 -54.28 104.62 49.89
CA ALA A 84 -55.52 105.35 49.65
C ALA A 84 -56.66 105.01 50.65
N GLY A 85 -56.45 104.08 51.59
CA GLY A 85 -57.41 103.74 52.64
C GLY A 85 -58.73 103.17 52.11
N GLU A 86 -59.87 103.64 52.63
CA GLU A 86 -61.22 103.17 52.24
C GLU A 86 -61.51 103.36 50.74
N HIS A 87 -60.95 104.40 50.09
CA HIS A 87 -61.14 104.65 48.66
C HIS A 87 -60.34 103.70 47.75
N GLY A 88 -59.29 103.05 48.28
CA GLY A 88 -58.43 102.13 47.53
C GLY A 88 -58.84 100.66 47.59
N ARG A 89 -59.87 100.30 48.37
CA ARG A 89 -60.27 98.90 48.63
C ARG A 89 -60.53 98.08 47.37
N GLY A 90 -61.22 98.66 46.38
CA GLY A 90 -61.49 97.99 45.10
C GLY A 90 -60.22 97.73 44.28
N PHE A 91 -59.27 98.69 44.29
CA PHE A 91 -57.98 98.54 43.62
C PHE A 91 -57.07 97.51 44.30
N ALA A 92 -57.13 97.41 45.63
CA ALA A 92 -56.36 96.42 46.38
C ALA A 92 -56.74 94.98 45.99
N VAL A 93 -58.05 94.70 45.84
CA VAL A 93 -58.54 93.38 45.41
C VAL A 93 -58.06 93.04 43.99
N VAL A 94 -58.12 94.01 43.06
CA VAL A 94 -57.63 93.81 41.68
C VAL A 94 -56.12 93.55 41.68
N ALA A 95 -55.35 94.30 42.47
CA ALA A 95 -53.91 94.15 42.57
C ALA A 95 -53.52 92.76 43.12
N ASP A 96 -54.19 92.27 44.16
CA ASP A 96 -53.96 90.91 44.68
C ASP A 96 -54.35 89.82 43.66
N GLU A 97 -55.42 89.99 42.89
CA GLU A 97 -55.81 89.04 41.86
C GLU A 97 -54.79 89.00 40.70
N ILE A 98 -54.24 90.16 40.29
CA ILE A 98 -53.15 90.23 39.30
C ILE A 98 -51.89 89.55 39.84
N ARG A 99 -51.53 89.78 41.11
CA ARG A 99 -50.37 89.12 41.74
C ARG A 99 -50.52 87.60 41.72
N LYS A 100 -51.69 87.11 42.09
CA LYS A 100 -52.00 85.67 42.11
C LYS A 100 -52.00 85.07 40.70
N LEU A 101 -52.47 85.81 39.71
CA LEU A 101 -52.38 85.41 38.30
C LEU A 101 -50.92 85.31 37.85
N ALA A 102 -50.08 86.28 38.21
CA ALA A 102 -48.64 86.26 37.92
C ALA A 102 -47.94 85.06 38.59
N GLU A 103 -48.19 84.78 39.87
CA GLU A 103 -47.65 83.59 40.55
C GLU A 103 -48.08 82.29 39.85
N ASN A 104 -49.34 82.18 39.43
CA ASN A 104 -49.84 81.01 38.68
C ASN A 104 -49.19 80.90 37.30
N THR A 105 -48.98 82.01 36.59
CA THR A 105 -48.28 82.04 35.29
C THR A 105 -46.83 81.58 35.46
N LEU A 106 -46.13 82.04 36.49
CA LEU A 106 -44.75 81.65 36.79
C LEU A 106 -44.61 80.15 37.09
N ASN A 107 -45.57 79.59 37.85
CA ASN A 107 -45.59 78.16 38.11
C ASN A 107 -45.80 77.36 36.81
N ALA A 108 -46.73 77.77 35.96
CA ALA A 108 -47.00 77.11 34.68
C ALA A 108 -45.82 77.20 33.70
N THR A 109 -45.14 78.36 33.61
CA THR A 109 -43.96 78.53 32.75
C THR A 109 -42.77 77.72 33.26
N ASN A 110 -42.60 77.58 34.57
CA ASN A 110 -41.58 76.69 35.16
C ASN A 110 -41.84 75.21 34.84
N GLU A 111 -43.09 74.75 34.88
CA GLU A 111 -43.45 73.40 34.43
C GLU A 111 -43.13 73.20 32.95
N ILE A 112 -43.50 74.17 32.09
CA ILE A 112 -43.15 74.13 30.66
C ILE A 112 -41.62 74.11 30.45
N SER A 113 -40.87 74.93 31.20
CA SER A 113 -39.39 74.94 31.14
C SER A 113 -38.80 73.56 31.45
N ASN A 114 -39.31 72.88 32.48
CA ASN A 114 -38.89 71.52 32.83
C ASN A 114 -39.25 70.49 31.74
N HIS A 115 -40.42 70.61 31.11
CA HIS A 115 -40.78 69.79 29.96
C HIS A 115 -39.84 70.03 28.77
N ILE A 116 -39.51 71.29 28.46
CA ILE A 116 -38.57 71.63 27.38
C ILE A 116 -37.18 71.05 27.63
N LYS A 117 -36.66 71.15 28.86
CA LYS A 117 -35.38 70.52 29.25
C LYS A 117 -35.42 69.00 29.07
N THR A 118 -36.55 68.37 29.39
CA THR A 118 -36.75 66.93 29.16
C THR A 118 -36.69 66.60 27.66
N VAL A 119 -37.42 67.34 26.82
CA VAL A 119 -37.40 67.16 25.36
C VAL A 119 -35.99 67.36 24.77
N GLN A 120 -35.24 68.36 25.25
CA GLN A 120 -33.84 68.59 24.83
C GLN A 120 -32.92 67.41 25.21
N ASN A 121 -33.08 66.88 26.42
CA ASN A 121 -32.29 65.74 26.88
C ASN A 121 -32.64 64.44 26.12
N ASP A 122 -33.93 64.23 25.83
CA ASP A 122 -34.39 63.12 25.00
C ASP A 122 -33.86 63.24 23.57
N ALA A 123 -33.90 64.43 22.98
CA ALA A 123 -33.32 64.70 21.65
C ALA A 123 -31.82 64.36 21.61
N LYS A 124 -31.05 64.74 22.64
CA LYS A 124 -29.64 64.37 22.76
C LYS A 124 -29.44 62.86 22.83
N THR A 125 -30.23 62.18 23.66
CA THR A 125 -30.18 60.72 23.81
C THR A 125 -30.42 60.01 22.48
N VAL A 126 -31.38 60.49 21.67
CA VAL A 126 -31.66 59.90 20.35
C VAL A 126 -30.56 60.21 19.33
N ILE A 127 -29.91 61.38 19.39
CA ILE A 127 -28.73 61.69 18.55
C ILE A 127 -27.57 60.73 18.85
N ASP A 128 -27.30 60.46 20.12
CA ASP A 128 -26.25 59.53 20.55
C ASP A 128 -26.58 58.10 20.08
N ALA A 129 -27.84 57.67 20.24
CA ALA A 129 -28.32 56.39 19.74
C ALA A 129 -28.19 56.27 18.21
N ASN A 130 -28.59 57.30 17.45
CA ASN A 130 -28.44 57.32 15.98
C ASN A 130 -26.96 57.24 15.56
N THR A 131 -26.06 57.84 16.33
CA THR A 131 -24.61 57.77 16.04
C THR A 131 -24.10 56.33 16.19
N GLN A 132 -24.48 55.65 17.27
CA GLN A 132 -24.14 54.23 17.48
C GLN A 132 -24.73 53.32 16.38
N VAL A 133 -25.97 53.55 15.96
CA VAL A 133 -26.56 52.79 14.85
C VAL A 133 -25.80 53.05 13.54
N GLY A 134 -25.34 54.28 13.30
CA GLY A 134 -24.50 54.62 12.16
C GLY A 134 -23.19 53.83 12.13
N GLU A 135 -22.52 53.68 13.28
CA GLU A 135 -21.31 52.86 13.41
C GLU A 135 -21.58 51.37 13.10
N LEU A 136 -22.68 50.83 13.64
CA LEU A 136 -23.09 49.44 13.37
C LEU A 136 -23.42 49.19 11.90
N VAL A 137 -24.01 50.17 11.21
CA VAL A 137 -24.30 50.12 9.76
C VAL A 137 -23.01 50.03 8.95
N VAL A 138 -21.97 50.79 9.31
CA VAL A 138 -20.66 50.73 8.65
C VAL A 138 -20.00 49.37 8.88
N GLN A 139 -19.99 48.88 10.12
CA GLN A 139 -19.46 47.54 10.44
C GLN A 139 -20.22 46.43 9.70
N ASN A 140 -21.54 46.52 9.63
CA ASN A 140 -22.36 45.55 8.90
C ASN A 140 -22.00 45.51 7.41
N LYS A 141 -21.82 46.69 6.79
CA LYS A 141 -21.40 46.80 5.40
C LYS A 141 -20.07 46.08 5.16
N GLU A 142 -19.07 46.30 6.01
CA GLU A 142 -17.76 45.65 5.89
C GLU A 142 -17.87 44.12 5.99
N ILE A 143 -18.65 43.60 6.95
CA ILE A 143 -18.87 42.15 7.11
C ILE A 143 -19.55 41.54 5.88
N VAL A 144 -20.53 42.24 5.30
CA VAL A 144 -21.23 41.77 4.10
C VAL A 144 -20.31 41.79 2.88
N GLU A 145 -19.47 42.81 2.73
CA GLU A 145 -18.45 42.86 1.66
C GLU A 145 -17.44 41.71 1.78
N GLN A 146 -16.96 41.41 2.99
CA GLN A 146 -16.11 40.25 3.25
C GLN A 146 -16.82 38.93 2.90
N SER A 147 -18.10 38.82 3.22
CA SER A 147 -18.92 37.64 2.89
C SER A 147 -19.06 37.45 1.38
N ILE A 148 -19.23 38.54 0.62
CA ILE A 148 -19.27 38.49 -0.86
C ILE A 148 -17.93 38.01 -1.41
N SER A 149 -16.80 38.51 -0.89
CA SER A 149 -15.48 38.04 -1.29
C SER A 149 -15.31 36.54 -1.03
N ALA A 150 -15.71 36.06 0.14
CA ALA A 150 -15.66 34.64 0.48
C ALA A 150 -16.51 33.78 -0.47
N PHE A 151 -17.71 34.24 -0.85
CA PHE A 151 -18.54 33.52 -1.83
C PHE A 151 -17.87 33.44 -3.22
N LEU A 152 -17.16 34.48 -3.65
CA LEU A 152 -16.40 34.47 -4.90
C LEU A 152 -15.26 33.45 -4.86
N ASP A 153 -14.53 33.38 -3.74
CA ASP A 153 -13.46 32.39 -3.55
C ASP A 153 -14.00 30.96 -3.60
N VAL A 154 -15.11 30.69 -2.91
CA VAL A 154 -15.76 29.36 -2.95
C VAL A 154 -16.21 29.02 -4.38
N THR A 155 -16.75 30.00 -5.12
CA THR A 155 -17.15 29.81 -6.53
C THR A 155 -15.95 29.42 -7.39
N ASN A 156 -14.80 30.06 -7.20
CA ASN A 156 -13.56 29.72 -7.90
C ASN A 156 -13.09 28.29 -7.56
N HIS A 157 -13.13 27.90 -6.29
CA HIS A 157 -12.79 26.55 -5.87
C HIS A 157 -13.72 25.47 -6.45
N ILE A 158 -15.02 25.74 -6.56
CA ILE A 158 -15.97 24.81 -7.21
C ILE A 158 -15.65 24.67 -8.70
N ASN A 159 -15.33 25.76 -9.39
CA ASN A 159 -14.93 25.71 -10.79
C ASN A 159 -13.65 24.87 -10.99
N GLN A 160 -12.67 25.02 -10.11
CA GLN A 160 -11.47 24.17 -10.11
C GLN A 160 -11.82 22.69 -9.87
N ALA A 161 -12.70 22.42 -8.91
CA ALA A 161 -13.11 21.07 -8.58
C ALA A 161 -13.88 20.40 -9.74
N ASN A 162 -14.74 21.14 -10.45
CA ASN A 162 -15.38 20.69 -11.68
C ASN A 162 -14.36 20.29 -12.77
N ASN A 163 -13.31 21.11 -12.97
CA ASN A 163 -12.25 20.79 -13.92
C ASN A 163 -11.49 19.50 -13.54
N MET A 164 -11.20 19.31 -12.25
CA MET A 164 -10.56 18.08 -11.76
C MET A 164 -11.45 16.85 -11.98
N ILE A 165 -12.76 16.96 -11.76
CA ILE A 165 -13.71 15.88 -12.00
C ILE A 165 -13.76 15.50 -13.48
N ASN A 166 -13.74 16.47 -14.38
CA ASN A 166 -13.68 16.21 -15.81
C ASN A 166 -12.40 15.45 -16.19
N ASN A 167 -11.25 15.83 -15.63
CA ASN A 167 -9.99 15.12 -15.85
C ASN A 167 -10.05 13.67 -15.31
N ILE A 168 -10.67 13.47 -14.14
CA ILE A 168 -10.89 12.13 -13.57
C ILE A 168 -11.79 11.29 -14.48
N ALA A 169 -12.87 11.89 -15.00
CA ALA A 169 -13.78 11.20 -15.92
C ALA A 169 -13.04 10.70 -17.16
N SER A 170 -12.23 11.54 -17.80
CA SER A 170 -11.40 11.15 -18.94
C SER A 170 -10.40 10.04 -18.60
N ALA A 171 -9.74 10.12 -17.43
CA ALA A 171 -8.81 9.08 -17.00
C ALA A 171 -9.50 7.73 -16.75
N VAL A 172 -10.73 7.75 -16.21
CA VAL A 172 -11.55 6.55 -16.00
C VAL A 172 -11.97 5.92 -17.33
N GLU A 173 -12.31 6.74 -18.34
CA GLU A 173 -12.61 6.24 -19.69
C GLU A 173 -11.39 5.56 -20.33
N GLU A 174 -10.21 6.17 -20.22
CA GLU A 174 -8.96 5.58 -20.71
C GLU A 174 -8.62 4.27 -19.98
N GLN A 175 -8.80 4.23 -18.66
CA GLN A 175 -8.59 3.03 -17.86
C GLN A 175 -9.55 1.89 -18.26
N SER A 176 -10.82 2.22 -18.53
CA SER A 176 -11.81 1.24 -19.01
C SER A 176 -11.38 0.61 -20.33
N LYS A 177 -10.85 1.41 -21.26
CA LYS A 177 -10.29 0.93 -22.53
C LYS A 177 -9.09 0.00 -22.30
N LEU A 178 -8.15 0.39 -21.45
CA LEU A 178 -6.98 -0.43 -21.09
C LEU A 178 -7.38 -1.77 -20.47
N ILE A 179 -8.40 -1.80 -19.61
CA ILE A 179 -8.93 -3.03 -19.03
C ILE A 179 -9.52 -3.94 -20.13
N GLY A 180 -10.20 -3.37 -21.12
CA GLY A 180 -10.66 -4.09 -22.31
C GLY A 180 -9.50 -4.77 -23.06
N ASP A 181 -8.43 -4.03 -23.32
CA ASP A 181 -7.23 -4.55 -23.98
C ASP A 181 -6.54 -5.65 -23.16
N ILE A 182 -6.47 -5.50 -21.83
CA ILE A 182 -5.92 -6.51 -20.92
C ILE A 182 -6.75 -7.80 -20.99
N ASN A 183 -8.08 -7.70 -20.95
CA ASN A 183 -8.96 -8.86 -21.04
C ASN A 183 -8.76 -9.61 -22.37
N GLN A 184 -8.61 -8.89 -23.48
CA GLN A 184 -8.32 -9.50 -24.77
C GLN A 184 -6.95 -10.22 -24.77
N ARG A 185 -5.91 -9.59 -24.22
CA ARG A 185 -4.58 -10.20 -24.11
C ARG A 185 -4.58 -11.44 -23.22
N MET A 186 -5.34 -11.42 -22.13
CA MET A 186 -5.51 -12.58 -21.24
C MET A 186 -6.17 -13.76 -21.95
N GLN A 187 -7.14 -13.50 -22.84
CA GLN A 187 -7.71 -14.54 -23.69
C GLN A 187 -6.65 -15.15 -24.61
N THR A 188 -5.84 -14.32 -25.28
CA THR A 188 -4.74 -14.80 -26.14
C THR A 188 -3.70 -15.62 -25.38
N ILE A 189 -3.34 -15.21 -24.15
CA ILE A 189 -2.43 -15.98 -23.29
C ILE A 189 -3.03 -17.35 -22.95
N THR A 190 -4.33 -17.39 -22.63
CA THR A 190 -5.04 -18.64 -22.31
C THR A 190 -5.02 -19.60 -23.50
N ASP A 191 -5.23 -19.09 -24.72
CA ASP A 191 -5.17 -19.89 -25.95
C ASP A 191 -3.74 -20.41 -26.22
N HIS A 192 -2.71 -19.58 -25.99
CA HIS A 192 -1.31 -20.01 -26.09
C HIS A 192 -0.96 -21.09 -25.07
N LEU A 193 -1.43 -20.97 -23.82
CA LEU A 193 -1.21 -21.99 -22.79
C LEU A 193 -1.87 -23.32 -23.17
N LYS A 194 -3.07 -23.29 -23.73
CA LYS A 194 -3.75 -24.49 -24.23
C LYS A 194 -2.95 -25.16 -25.36
N ASN A 195 -2.45 -24.39 -26.32
CA ASN A 195 -1.63 -24.91 -27.41
C ASN A 195 -0.29 -25.48 -26.91
N ALA A 196 0.33 -24.82 -25.93
CA ALA A 196 1.56 -25.30 -25.30
C ALA A 196 1.33 -26.63 -24.56
N SER A 197 0.23 -26.75 -23.81
CA SER A 197 -0.16 -28.01 -23.15
C SER A 197 -0.29 -29.16 -24.15
N ASN A 198 -1.05 -28.94 -25.24
CA ASN A 198 -1.20 -29.94 -26.30
C ASN A 198 0.15 -30.35 -26.92
N SER A 199 1.06 -29.40 -27.09
CA SER A 199 2.40 -29.66 -27.62
C SER A 199 3.23 -30.51 -26.66
N VAL A 200 3.14 -30.26 -25.35
CA VAL A 200 3.81 -31.07 -24.32
C VAL A 200 3.28 -32.51 -24.30
N ASP A 201 1.97 -32.70 -24.43
CA ASP A 201 1.37 -34.03 -24.52
C ASP A 201 1.89 -34.79 -25.75
N GLN A 202 1.99 -34.10 -26.90
CA GLN A 202 2.50 -34.69 -28.14
C GLN A 202 4.00 -35.01 -28.05
N ILE A 203 4.81 -34.14 -27.44
CA ILE A 203 6.24 -34.40 -27.18
C ILE A 203 6.39 -35.62 -26.26
N SER A 204 5.56 -35.74 -25.22
CA SER A 204 5.58 -36.88 -24.30
C SER A 204 5.27 -38.19 -25.02
N ALA A 205 4.25 -38.19 -25.88
CA ALA A 205 3.91 -39.33 -26.73
C ALA A 205 5.06 -39.72 -27.68
N ASN A 206 5.64 -38.74 -28.38
CA ASN A 206 6.77 -38.97 -29.28
C ASN A 206 8.00 -39.51 -28.54
N THR A 207 8.26 -39.01 -27.33
CA THR A 207 9.38 -39.46 -26.49
C THR A 207 9.20 -40.91 -26.06
N ALA A 208 7.97 -41.29 -25.68
CA ALA A 208 7.65 -42.69 -25.35
C ALA A 208 7.83 -43.62 -26.57
N GLU A 209 7.39 -43.17 -27.76
CA GLU A 209 7.59 -43.93 -28.99
C GLU A 209 9.09 -44.06 -29.34
N PHE A 210 9.84 -42.98 -29.22
CA PHE A 210 11.29 -42.97 -29.45
C PHE A 210 12.02 -43.92 -28.49
N ALA A 211 11.69 -43.89 -27.20
CA ALA A 211 12.27 -44.79 -26.20
C ALA A 211 12.02 -46.26 -26.57
N LYS A 212 10.80 -46.60 -27.02
CA LYS A 212 10.46 -47.95 -27.49
C LYS A 212 11.25 -48.35 -28.74
N LYS A 213 11.42 -47.44 -29.70
CA LYS A 213 12.22 -47.68 -30.91
C LYS A 213 13.69 -47.89 -30.57
N ALA A 214 14.24 -47.09 -29.66
CA ALA A 214 15.60 -47.24 -29.18
C ALA A 214 15.81 -48.59 -28.49
N GLU A 215 14.91 -48.99 -27.58
CA GLU A 215 14.95 -50.31 -26.92
C GLU A 215 14.95 -51.47 -27.94
N ASN A 216 14.10 -51.38 -28.97
CA ASN A 216 14.06 -52.38 -30.04
C ASN A 216 15.36 -52.41 -30.86
N GLY A 217 15.94 -51.24 -31.17
CA GLY A 217 17.23 -51.14 -31.85
C GLY A 217 18.36 -51.80 -31.04
N PHE A 218 18.38 -51.60 -29.72
CA PHE A 218 19.33 -52.27 -28.84
C PHE A 218 19.18 -53.79 -28.85
N LYS A 219 17.94 -54.30 -28.76
CA LYS A 219 17.66 -55.75 -28.85
C LYS A 219 18.10 -56.35 -30.20
N MET A 220 18.07 -55.58 -31.28
CA MET A 220 18.58 -56.04 -32.59
C MET A 220 20.10 -56.04 -32.64
N LEU A 221 20.78 -55.03 -32.06
CA LEU A 221 22.24 -54.98 -32.00
C LEU A 221 22.84 -56.08 -31.12
N GLU A 222 22.19 -56.41 -30.00
CA GLU A 222 22.53 -57.56 -29.16
C GLU A 222 22.55 -58.87 -29.97
N LYS A 223 21.62 -59.01 -30.93
CA LYS A 223 21.55 -60.18 -31.81
C LYS A 223 22.59 -60.20 -32.94
N VAL A 224 23.19 -59.07 -33.31
CA VAL A 224 23.89 -58.93 -34.60
C VAL A 224 25.42 -58.80 -34.49
N ASN A 225 26.03 -58.33 -33.39
CA ASN A 225 27.46 -57.94 -33.49
C ASN A 225 28.42 -58.18 -32.30
N SER A 226 28.16 -59.07 -31.33
CA SER A 226 29.01 -59.09 -30.12
C SER A 226 29.28 -60.43 -29.43
N GLY A 227 29.20 -61.59 -30.09
CA GLY A 227 29.49 -62.87 -29.42
C GLY A 227 30.86 -62.87 -28.72
N HIS A 228 31.97 -62.79 -29.46
CA HIS A 228 33.29 -63.02 -28.86
C HIS A 228 33.80 -61.95 -27.87
N TYR A 229 33.47 -60.67 -28.07
CA TYR A 229 34.01 -59.61 -27.20
C TYR A 229 33.19 -59.41 -25.93
N LEU A 230 31.84 -59.40 -26.01
CA LEU A 230 31.03 -59.32 -24.79
C LEU A 230 31.15 -60.59 -23.95
N ASP A 231 31.29 -61.77 -24.58
CA ASP A 231 31.55 -63.03 -23.84
C ASP A 231 32.86 -62.93 -23.05
N LYS A 232 33.93 -62.40 -23.67
CA LYS A 232 35.21 -62.15 -22.96
C LYS A 232 35.05 -61.20 -21.78
N ILE A 233 34.30 -60.10 -21.94
CA ILE A 233 34.05 -59.14 -20.84
C ILE A 233 33.23 -59.79 -19.74
N TYR A 234 32.23 -60.59 -20.11
CA TYR A 234 31.39 -61.32 -19.17
C TYR A 234 32.19 -62.34 -18.37
N GLU A 235 33.07 -63.12 -19.01
CA GLU A 235 33.99 -64.04 -18.33
C GLU A 235 34.89 -63.31 -17.32
N ILE A 236 35.49 -62.18 -17.71
CA ILE A 236 36.32 -61.36 -16.81
C ILE A 236 35.49 -60.83 -15.63
N ALA A 237 34.25 -60.38 -15.89
CA ALA A 237 33.35 -59.91 -14.85
C ALA A 237 32.94 -61.03 -13.87
N GLN A 238 32.70 -62.24 -14.36
CA GLN A 238 32.39 -63.41 -13.51
C GLN A 238 33.56 -63.78 -12.61
N ILE A 239 34.79 -63.82 -13.14
CA ILE A 239 36.01 -64.05 -12.34
C ILE A 239 36.16 -62.96 -11.26
N GLY A 240 35.92 -61.69 -11.62
CA GLY A 240 35.95 -60.57 -10.68
C GLY A 240 34.91 -60.70 -9.57
N LYS A 241 33.68 -61.06 -9.94
CA LYS A 241 32.57 -61.33 -9.01
C LYS A 241 32.95 -62.42 -8.01
N GLU A 242 33.40 -63.58 -8.49
CA GLU A 242 33.80 -64.70 -7.63
C GLU A 242 34.90 -64.32 -6.63
N LYS A 243 35.91 -63.57 -7.09
CA LYS A 243 36.98 -63.06 -6.21
C LYS A 243 36.44 -62.12 -5.12
N ILE A 244 35.57 -61.17 -5.49
CA ILE A 244 35.00 -60.21 -4.54
C ILE A 244 34.13 -60.93 -3.50
N GLU A 245 33.26 -61.84 -3.93
CA GLU A 245 32.39 -62.62 -3.05
C GLU A 245 33.20 -63.51 -2.10
N ALA A 246 34.29 -64.11 -2.58
CA ALA A 246 35.22 -64.86 -1.76
C ALA A 246 35.90 -63.97 -0.70
N VAL A 247 36.35 -62.77 -1.08
CA VAL A 247 36.96 -61.80 -0.14
C VAL A 247 35.97 -61.35 0.92
N PHE A 248 34.70 -61.09 0.57
CA PHE A 248 33.67 -60.76 1.55
C PHE A 248 33.48 -61.87 2.58
N LYS A 249 33.34 -63.12 2.10
CA LYS A 249 33.16 -64.29 2.95
C LYS A 249 34.36 -64.54 3.86
N ASP A 250 35.57 -64.47 3.30
CA ASP A 250 36.82 -64.71 4.03
C ASP A 250 37.08 -63.62 5.09
N ALA A 251 36.85 -62.36 4.75
CA ALA A 251 37.04 -61.23 5.66
C ALA A 251 36.10 -61.30 6.87
N VAL A 252 34.83 -61.69 6.67
CA VAL A 252 33.89 -61.90 7.78
C VAL A 252 34.28 -63.11 8.63
N THR A 253 34.70 -64.20 8.00
CA THR A 253 35.13 -65.42 8.71
C THR A 253 36.38 -65.17 9.57
N LYS A 254 37.31 -64.34 9.08
CA LYS A 254 38.54 -63.96 9.78
C LYS A 254 38.36 -62.81 10.78
N GLY A 255 37.17 -62.23 10.88
CA GLY A 255 36.90 -61.09 11.77
C GLY A 255 37.55 -59.77 11.35
N ILE A 256 37.91 -59.62 10.07
CA ILE A 256 38.47 -58.37 9.51
C ILE A 256 37.40 -57.28 9.40
N ILE A 257 36.17 -57.68 9.09
CA ILE A 257 34.97 -56.83 9.04
C ILE A 257 33.76 -57.66 9.50
N THR A 258 32.75 -57.04 10.13
CA THR A 258 31.53 -57.77 10.47
C THR A 258 30.57 -57.86 9.29
N SER A 259 29.70 -58.87 9.26
CA SER A 259 28.63 -58.96 8.25
C SER A 259 27.74 -57.71 8.26
N SER A 260 27.41 -57.19 9.45
CA SER A 260 26.63 -55.95 9.59
C SER A 260 27.31 -54.73 9.00
N ASP A 261 28.65 -54.65 9.01
CA ASP A 261 29.37 -53.53 8.44
C ASP A 261 29.34 -53.56 6.91
N LEU A 262 29.42 -54.75 6.29
CA LEU A 262 29.23 -54.89 4.83
C LEU A 262 27.80 -54.56 4.39
N TRP A 263 26.81 -54.81 5.24
CA TRP A 263 25.41 -54.45 5.00
C TRP A 263 25.04 -53.01 5.39
N ASP A 264 25.99 -52.23 5.89
CA ASP A 264 25.75 -50.83 6.23
C ASP A 264 25.26 -50.04 5.00
N ARG A 265 24.19 -49.27 5.15
CA ARG A 265 23.65 -48.36 4.13
C ARG A 265 23.50 -46.94 4.68
N ASN A 266 24.13 -46.66 5.83
CA ASN A 266 24.15 -45.34 6.43
C ASN A 266 25.28 -44.50 5.82
N TYR A 267 24.98 -43.81 4.72
CA TYR A 267 25.94 -42.95 4.03
C TYR A 267 26.15 -41.64 4.79
N ILE A 268 27.24 -41.56 5.56
CA ILE A 268 27.59 -40.36 6.33
C ILE A 268 28.28 -39.37 5.38
N PRO A 269 27.73 -38.18 5.13
CA PRO A 269 28.34 -37.21 4.23
C PRO A 269 29.68 -36.70 4.80
N ILE A 270 30.71 -36.65 3.97
CA ILE A 270 32.00 -36.06 4.30
C ILE A 270 31.88 -34.54 4.10
N PRO A 271 32.09 -33.73 5.15
CA PRO A 271 31.99 -32.27 5.07
C PRO A 271 32.95 -31.69 4.02
N ASN A 272 32.56 -30.57 3.42
CA ASN A 272 33.40 -29.78 2.50
C ASN A 272 33.89 -30.56 1.25
N THR A 273 33.06 -31.47 0.71
CA THR A 273 33.37 -32.21 -0.52
C THR A 273 32.42 -31.84 -1.66
N LYS A 274 32.96 -31.62 -2.86
CA LYS A 274 32.18 -31.33 -4.08
C LYS A 274 32.83 -32.06 -5.28
N PRO A 275 32.18 -33.08 -5.90
CA PRO A 275 30.89 -33.67 -5.57
C PRO A 275 30.80 -34.22 -4.14
N GLN A 276 29.59 -34.26 -3.57
CA GLN A 276 29.36 -34.78 -2.22
C GLN A 276 29.87 -36.22 -2.11
N LYS A 277 30.74 -36.45 -1.12
CA LYS A 277 31.27 -37.77 -0.78
C LYS A 277 30.64 -38.31 0.50
N TYR A 278 30.67 -39.62 0.65
CA TYR A 278 30.08 -40.32 1.79
C TYR A 278 31.01 -41.40 2.33
N GLU A 279 30.89 -41.69 3.62
CA GLU A 279 31.54 -42.79 4.32
C GLU A 279 30.47 -43.78 4.81
N THR A 280 30.77 -45.07 4.74
CA THR A 280 30.03 -46.16 5.39
C THR A 280 31.04 -47.02 6.15
N ARG A 281 30.56 -47.93 7.00
CA ARG A 281 31.43 -48.82 7.78
C ARG A 281 32.33 -49.72 6.92
N PHE A 282 31.91 -50.03 5.70
CA PHE A 282 32.71 -50.84 4.77
C PHE A 282 33.64 -50.03 3.86
N THR A 283 33.58 -48.70 3.84
CA THR A 283 34.29 -47.89 2.85
C THR A 283 35.80 -48.16 2.83
N GLN A 284 36.42 -48.21 4.01
CA GLN A 284 37.85 -48.46 4.14
C GLN A 284 38.20 -49.91 3.76
N PHE A 285 37.36 -50.88 4.14
CA PHE A 285 37.52 -52.28 3.75
C PHE A 285 37.50 -52.47 2.22
N ILE A 286 36.55 -51.85 1.52
CA ILE A 286 36.48 -51.92 0.05
C ILE A 286 37.73 -51.29 -0.57
N LYS A 287 38.21 -50.17 -0.02
CA LYS A 287 39.47 -49.56 -0.48
C LYS A 287 40.66 -50.49 -0.32
N ASP A 288 40.79 -51.16 0.82
CA ASP A 288 42.00 -51.94 1.12
C ASP A 288 42.00 -53.33 0.46
N TYR A 289 40.82 -53.97 0.35
CA TYR A 289 40.71 -55.37 -0.07
C TYR A 289 40.07 -55.58 -1.45
N ILE A 290 39.27 -54.63 -1.93
CA ILE A 290 38.56 -54.77 -3.21
C ILE A 290 39.16 -53.88 -4.31
N GLN A 291 39.62 -52.67 -3.98
CA GLN A 291 40.28 -51.78 -4.95
C GLN A 291 41.45 -52.46 -5.72
N PRO A 292 42.28 -53.32 -5.10
CA PRO A 292 43.30 -54.07 -5.85
C PRO A 292 42.70 -55.01 -6.91
N ILE A 293 41.55 -55.62 -6.64
CA ILE A 293 40.82 -56.47 -7.60
C ILE A 293 40.24 -55.60 -8.72
N GLU A 294 39.66 -54.45 -8.39
CA GLU A 294 39.18 -53.48 -9.37
C GLU A 294 40.30 -53.07 -10.34
N ASP A 295 41.48 -52.76 -9.83
CA ASP A 295 42.65 -52.41 -10.64
C ASP A 295 43.18 -53.59 -11.47
N GLU A 296 43.18 -54.82 -10.92
CA GLU A 296 43.54 -56.03 -11.67
C GLU A 296 42.58 -56.25 -12.86
N LEU A 297 41.27 -56.10 -12.63
CA LEU A 297 40.24 -56.26 -13.66
C LEU A 297 40.37 -55.20 -14.74
N LEU A 298 40.58 -53.94 -14.34
CA LEU A 298 40.78 -52.84 -15.27
C LEU A 298 41.98 -53.07 -16.19
N ALA A 299 43.06 -53.69 -15.68
CA ALA A 299 44.26 -53.97 -16.46
C ALA A 299 44.13 -55.16 -17.43
N LYS A 300 43.03 -55.94 -17.39
CA LYS A 300 42.83 -57.11 -18.28
C LYS A 300 42.60 -56.75 -19.74
N ASP A 301 42.08 -55.55 -20.02
CA ASP A 301 41.79 -55.12 -21.38
C ASP A 301 41.99 -53.60 -21.53
N PRO A 302 42.78 -53.12 -22.52
CA PRO A 302 43.01 -51.69 -22.73
C PRO A 302 41.74 -50.90 -23.07
N ASN A 303 40.69 -51.55 -23.54
CA ASN A 303 39.41 -50.91 -23.82
C ASN A 303 38.55 -50.72 -22.56
N PHE A 304 38.97 -51.23 -21.40
CA PHE A 304 38.28 -51.00 -20.15
C PHE A 304 38.55 -49.58 -19.64
N SER A 305 37.49 -48.81 -19.56
CA SER A 305 37.48 -47.48 -18.98
C SER A 305 37.46 -47.57 -17.45
N THR A 306 36.63 -48.44 -16.88
CA THR A 306 36.42 -48.61 -15.43
C THR A 306 36.12 -50.05 -15.05
N ALA A 307 36.55 -50.50 -13.88
CA ALA A 307 36.06 -51.72 -13.24
C ALA A 307 35.77 -51.40 -11.78
N VAL A 308 34.51 -51.39 -11.36
CA VAL A 308 34.11 -50.87 -10.05
C VAL A 308 33.02 -51.67 -9.39
N LEU A 309 33.12 -51.83 -8.07
CA LEU A 309 32.10 -52.39 -7.23
C LEU A 309 31.20 -51.28 -6.68
N VAL A 310 29.88 -51.47 -6.75
CA VAL A 310 28.92 -50.62 -6.05
C VAL A 310 27.93 -51.46 -5.26
N ASP A 311 27.33 -50.88 -4.23
CA ASP A 311 26.16 -51.49 -3.59
C ASP A 311 24.87 -51.30 -4.40
N ASN A 312 23.79 -51.92 -3.94
CA ASN A 312 22.45 -51.86 -4.57
C ASN A 312 21.75 -50.48 -4.52
N ASN A 313 22.36 -49.47 -3.90
CA ASN A 313 21.95 -48.07 -3.94
C ASN A 313 22.91 -47.22 -4.78
N GLY A 314 23.88 -47.85 -5.44
CA GLY A 314 24.85 -47.19 -6.31
C GLY A 314 25.99 -46.51 -5.56
N TYR A 315 26.24 -46.84 -4.30
CA TYR A 315 27.37 -46.29 -3.56
C TYR A 315 28.67 -46.94 -4.00
N LEU A 316 29.60 -46.09 -4.44
CA LEU A 316 30.91 -46.43 -4.95
C LEU A 316 31.96 -46.10 -3.89
N ALA A 317 32.25 -47.05 -2.99
CA ALA A 317 33.14 -46.82 -1.85
C ALA A 317 34.59 -46.52 -2.28
N ALA A 318 35.15 -47.35 -3.16
CA ALA A 318 36.42 -47.13 -3.83
C ALA A 318 36.20 -47.04 -5.35
N HIS A 319 37.23 -46.62 -6.07
CA HIS A 319 37.28 -46.70 -7.53
C HIS A 319 38.68 -47.17 -7.89
N ASN A 320 38.89 -47.72 -9.09
CA ASN A 320 40.23 -47.91 -9.67
C ASN A 320 41.20 -46.80 -9.29
N SER A 321 42.43 -47.13 -8.91
CA SER A 321 43.42 -46.20 -8.34
C SER A 321 43.66 -44.96 -9.20
N LYS A 322 43.57 -45.09 -10.54
CA LYS A 322 43.69 -43.96 -11.47
C LYS A 322 42.64 -42.86 -11.28
N TYR A 323 41.49 -43.18 -10.68
CA TYR A 323 40.37 -42.28 -10.38
C TYR A 323 40.11 -42.13 -8.86
N ASN A 324 41.05 -42.53 -8.01
CA ASN A 324 40.98 -42.38 -6.55
C ASN A 324 42.13 -41.50 -6.02
N LYS A 325 42.42 -40.40 -6.73
CA LYS A 325 43.49 -39.45 -6.37
C LYS A 325 43.11 -38.61 -5.15
N PRO A 326 44.05 -38.06 -4.36
CA PRO A 326 43.72 -37.12 -3.28
C PRO A 326 42.86 -35.94 -3.77
N LEU A 327 41.95 -35.46 -2.93
CA LEU A 327 41.13 -34.28 -3.22
C LEU A 327 42.00 -33.03 -3.32
N THR A 328 41.75 -32.22 -4.33
CA THR A 328 42.48 -30.98 -4.61
C THR A 328 41.72 -29.73 -4.19
N GLY A 329 40.40 -29.83 -4.01
CA GLY A 329 39.52 -28.70 -3.74
C GLY A 329 39.00 -28.00 -5.00
N ASP A 330 39.56 -28.33 -6.18
CA ASP A 330 39.04 -27.88 -7.47
C ASP A 330 37.98 -28.87 -8.00
N TYR A 331 36.78 -28.37 -8.26
CA TYR A 331 35.64 -29.20 -8.65
C TYR A 331 35.89 -29.96 -9.96
N GLN A 332 36.49 -29.33 -10.97
CA GLN A 332 36.68 -29.96 -12.28
C GLN A 332 37.74 -31.06 -12.23
N THR A 333 38.81 -30.83 -11.48
CA THR A 333 39.87 -31.79 -11.22
C THR A 333 39.36 -32.96 -10.38
N ASP A 334 38.64 -32.68 -9.29
CA ASP A 334 38.14 -33.71 -8.38
C ASP A 334 37.02 -34.56 -9.01
N LEU A 335 36.15 -33.97 -9.84
CA LEU A 335 35.09 -34.68 -10.57
C LEU A 335 35.64 -35.80 -11.48
N LYS A 336 36.82 -35.57 -12.08
CA LYS A 336 37.50 -36.52 -12.97
C LYS A 336 38.51 -37.41 -12.22
N GLY A 337 39.26 -36.85 -11.29
CA GLY A 337 40.40 -37.48 -10.63
C GLY A 337 40.08 -38.23 -9.34
N ASN A 338 38.96 -37.92 -8.67
CA ASN A 338 38.52 -38.58 -7.43
C ASN A 338 37.02 -38.93 -7.48
N ARG A 339 36.72 -40.12 -8.00
CA ARG A 339 35.36 -40.62 -8.18
C ARG A 339 34.89 -41.58 -7.09
N SER A 340 35.76 -41.93 -6.13
CA SER A 340 35.40 -42.80 -4.99
C SER A 340 34.52 -42.08 -3.97
N LYS A 341 33.95 -42.84 -3.04
CA LYS A 341 33.05 -42.38 -1.98
C LYS A 341 31.82 -41.63 -2.50
N ARG A 342 31.32 -41.94 -3.70
CA ARG A 342 30.20 -41.24 -4.34
C ARG A 342 28.95 -42.11 -4.40
N LEU A 343 27.77 -41.48 -4.28
CA LEU A 343 26.50 -42.14 -4.55
C LEU A 343 26.09 -41.87 -6.00
N LEU A 344 26.02 -42.94 -6.82
CA LEU A 344 25.59 -42.89 -8.22
C LEU A 344 24.12 -43.33 -8.30
N ASN A 345 23.21 -42.43 -7.92
CA ASN A 345 21.79 -42.71 -7.74
C ASN A 345 20.88 -42.20 -8.89
N ASP A 346 21.45 -41.89 -10.05
CA ASP A 346 20.63 -41.61 -11.24
C ASP A 346 19.89 -42.88 -11.72
N PRO A 347 18.76 -42.76 -12.43
CA PRO A 347 17.94 -43.91 -12.83
C PRO A 347 18.70 -44.99 -13.60
N ILE A 348 19.67 -44.60 -14.44
CA ILE A 348 20.47 -45.52 -15.26
C ILE A 348 21.50 -46.26 -14.39
N SER A 349 22.18 -45.54 -13.49
CA SER A 349 23.09 -46.18 -12.53
C SER A 349 22.35 -47.11 -11.57
N LEU A 350 21.17 -46.75 -11.08
CA LEU A 350 20.41 -47.60 -10.15
C LEU A 350 19.88 -48.89 -10.82
N ALA A 351 19.46 -48.81 -12.08
CA ALA A 351 19.01 -49.99 -12.83
C ALA A 351 20.09 -51.09 -12.87
N SER A 352 21.34 -50.72 -13.17
CA SER A 352 22.49 -51.63 -13.12
C SER A 352 22.82 -52.11 -11.69
N ALA A 353 22.74 -51.24 -10.67
CA ALA A 353 23.06 -51.61 -9.28
C ALA A 353 22.08 -52.62 -8.67
N ARG A 354 20.82 -52.57 -9.12
CA ARG A 354 19.72 -53.37 -8.59
C ARG A 354 19.37 -54.58 -9.44
N SER A 355 19.96 -54.69 -10.64
CA SER A 355 19.75 -55.83 -11.52
C SER A 355 20.29 -57.12 -10.89
N THR A 356 19.43 -58.13 -10.79
CA THR A 356 19.79 -59.50 -10.39
C THR A 356 19.94 -60.43 -11.59
N GLN A 357 19.92 -59.89 -12.82
CA GLN A 357 20.14 -60.68 -14.03
C GLN A 357 21.59 -61.18 -14.08
N PRO A 358 21.87 -62.37 -14.64
CA PRO A 358 23.24 -62.89 -14.73
C PRO A 358 24.22 -61.92 -15.41
N VAL A 359 23.74 -61.21 -16.42
CA VAL A 359 24.45 -60.14 -17.14
C VAL A 359 23.49 -58.99 -17.42
N TYR A 360 23.98 -57.76 -17.30
CA TYR A 360 23.21 -56.55 -17.63
C TYR A 360 24.09 -55.55 -18.39
N VAL A 361 23.70 -55.21 -19.63
CA VAL A 361 24.45 -54.31 -20.52
C VAL A 361 23.66 -53.02 -20.75
N GLN A 362 24.33 -51.87 -20.64
CA GLN A 362 23.72 -50.55 -20.87
C GLN A 362 24.69 -49.57 -21.52
N ILE A 363 24.17 -48.59 -22.25
CA ILE A 363 24.89 -47.36 -22.55
C ILE A 363 24.83 -46.45 -21.32
N TYR A 364 25.98 -45.93 -20.90
CA TYR A 364 26.08 -45.07 -19.75
C TYR A 364 26.67 -43.70 -20.14
N PRO A 365 25.83 -42.64 -20.17
CA PRO A 365 26.31 -41.28 -20.24
C PRO A 365 26.88 -40.89 -18.86
N ARG A 366 28.19 -40.62 -18.81
CA ARG A 366 28.85 -40.17 -17.58
C ARG A 366 28.51 -38.70 -17.32
N ASP A 367 28.52 -38.34 -16.04
CA ASP A 367 28.51 -36.96 -15.55
C ASP A 367 29.68 -36.11 -16.07
N THR A 368 30.70 -36.74 -16.66
CA THR A 368 31.84 -36.10 -17.31
C THR A 368 31.62 -35.79 -18.80
N GLY A 369 30.47 -36.17 -19.37
CA GLY A 369 30.13 -35.99 -20.79
C GLY A 369 30.59 -37.12 -21.72
N GLU A 370 31.31 -38.11 -21.20
CA GLU A 370 31.74 -39.30 -21.94
C GLU A 370 30.61 -40.34 -22.01
N ILE A 371 30.40 -40.96 -23.17
CA ILE A 371 29.48 -42.09 -23.33
C ILE A 371 30.32 -43.36 -23.36
N MET A 372 29.98 -44.35 -22.54
CA MET A 372 30.63 -45.67 -22.54
C MET A 372 29.61 -46.80 -22.45
N TYR A 373 29.99 -47.99 -22.89
CA TYR A 373 29.23 -49.20 -22.61
C TYR A 373 29.55 -49.69 -21.20
N ARG A 374 28.59 -50.35 -20.56
CA ARG A 374 28.78 -50.95 -19.24
C ARG A 374 28.14 -52.32 -19.20
N LEU A 375 28.93 -53.32 -18.80
CA LEU A 375 28.46 -54.65 -18.42
C LEU A 375 28.49 -54.75 -16.89
N SER A 376 27.42 -55.27 -16.31
CA SER A 376 27.30 -55.45 -14.86
C SER A 376 26.93 -56.89 -14.53
N VAL A 377 27.51 -57.41 -13.45
CA VAL A 377 27.14 -58.70 -12.84
C VAL A 377 26.77 -58.49 -11.37
N PRO A 378 25.74 -59.18 -10.86
CA PRO A 378 25.28 -59.01 -9.49
C PRO A 378 26.30 -59.61 -8.52
N ILE A 379 26.52 -58.96 -7.38
CA ILE A 379 27.35 -59.43 -6.27
C ILE A 379 26.41 -59.93 -5.17
N MET A 380 26.62 -61.18 -4.77
CA MET A 380 25.83 -61.90 -3.79
C MET A 380 26.66 -62.09 -2.53
N PHE A 381 26.08 -61.77 -1.38
CA PHE A 381 26.69 -62.01 -0.08
C PHE A 381 25.63 -62.61 0.85
N GLU A 382 25.96 -63.68 1.57
CA GLU A 382 25.02 -64.40 2.45
C GLU A 382 23.68 -64.78 1.77
N GLY A 383 23.74 -65.15 0.49
CA GLY A 383 22.56 -65.54 -0.30
C GLY A 383 21.66 -64.38 -0.73
N LYS A 384 22.04 -63.13 -0.46
CA LYS A 384 21.29 -61.92 -0.84
C LYS A 384 22.08 -61.04 -1.81
N HIS A 385 21.35 -60.29 -2.64
CA HIS A 385 21.95 -59.34 -3.56
C HIS A 385 22.51 -58.14 -2.80
N TRP A 386 23.83 -57.95 -2.86
CA TRP A 386 24.53 -56.87 -2.17
C TRP A 386 24.66 -55.62 -3.03
N GLY A 387 24.96 -55.82 -4.32
CA GLY A 387 25.22 -54.76 -5.29
C GLY A 387 25.76 -55.33 -6.61
N ALA A 388 26.54 -54.55 -7.37
CA ALA A 388 27.01 -54.99 -8.69
C ALA A 388 28.48 -54.67 -8.92
N LEU A 389 29.19 -55.60 -9.55
CA LEU A 389 30.47 -55.32 -10.21
C LEU A 389 30.18 -54.81 -11.62
N ARG A 390 30.78 -53.68 -11.98
CA ARG A 390 30.54 -52.96 -13.23
C ARG A 390 31.83 -52.78 -14.00
N ILE A 391 31.87 -53.29 -15.23
CA ILE A 391 32.94 -53.04 -16.18
C ILE A 391 32.43 -52.05 -17.22
N GLY A 392 33.02 -50.86 -17.24
CA GLY A 392 32.81 -49.84 -18.27
C GLY A 392 33.87 -49.98 -19.35
N PHE A 393 33.46 -50.02 -20.61
CA PHE A 393 34.34 -50.26 -21.76
C PHE A 393 33.89 -49.44 -22.96
N ASN A 394 34.84 -49.23 -23.88
CA ASN A 394 34.57 -48.62 -25.17
C ASN A 394 34.63 -49.73 -26.25
N ILE A 395 33.84 -49.57 -27.31
CA ILE A 395 33.86 -50.43 -28.50
C ILE A 395 34.40 -49.61 -29.66
#